data_AF-A0A1B8BXJ5-F1
#
_entry.id   AF-A0A1B8BXJ5-F1
#
_cell.length_a   1.000
_cell.length_b   1.000
_cell.length_c   1.000
_cell.angle_alpha   90.00
_cell.angle_beta   90.00
_cell.angle_gamma   90.00
#
_symmetry.space_group_name_H-M   'P 1'
#
loop_
_entity.id
_entity.type
_entity.pdbx_description
1 polymer ?
#
loop_
_entity_poly.entity_id
_entity_poly.type
_entity_poly.pdbx_seq_one_letter_code
_entity_poly.pdbx_strand_id
1 'polypeptide(L)'
;MEFNDASKVDRNERERGSISYKADEVCASNAETTECPIKFVCVPRPFWDFILEHKGENDEDDDDENADSPREKAWNETLEEARKKWLKPATEFPGYTWTLSLKARKLNKKYDLQTQKRDQDAFGMFIYNDFTGYGLQEVIQNQLSAFNNEFTSEKPSPFTLWYMIESLAWWFNSSDTMLWNMIDDGERVCETLQIVGLTVLSTLNTLEQAHLLKNDSVIPNIL
;
A
#
# COMPACT_ATOMS: atom_id res chain seq x y z
N MET A 1 32.40 41.49 -68.20
CA MET A 1 32.68 40.92 -69.53
C MET A 1 31.99 39.58 -69.58
N GLU A 2 31.13 39.42 -70.59
CA GLU A 2 30.10 38.40 -70.85
C GLU A 2 30.49 36.94 -70.54
N PHE A 3 29.66 36.16 -69.83
CA PHE A 3 28.46 35.41 -70.28
C PHE A 3 28.75 34.24 -71.23
N ASN A 4 28.52 33.02 -70.75
CA ASN A 4 27.45 32.14 -71.23
C ASN A 4 27.44 30.84 -70.39
N ASP A 5 26.30 30.49 -69.80
CA ASP A 5 25.49 29.40 -70.35
C ASP A 5 24.12 29.35 -69.64
N ALA A 6 23.05 29.29 -70.43
CA ALA A 6 21.67 29.08 -70.00
C ALA A 6 21.04 28.21 -71.08
N SER A 7 20.49 27.04 -70.77
CA SER A 7 19.12 26.86 -70.29
C SER A 7 18.74 25.41 -70.65
N LYS A 8 18.19 24.57 -69.79
CA LYS A 8 16.78 24.35 -69.38
C LYS A 8 16.83 23.00 -68.62
N VAL A 9 16.04 22.69 -67.59
CA VAL A 9 14.61 22.35 -67.62
C VAL A 9 14.12 22.27 -66.17
N ASP A 10 12.88 22.71 -65.98
CA ASP A 10 12.07 22.88 -64.77
C ASP A 10 12.16 21.80 -63.68
N ARG A 11 12.25 22.27 -62.42
CA ARG A 11 11.87 21.52 -61.21
C ARG A 11 10.54 22.04 -60.67
N ASN A 12 9.57 21.14 -60.61
CA ASN A 12 8.28 21.30 -59.97
C ASN A 12 8.45 21.52 -58.45
N GLU A 13 8.12 22.71 -57.95
CA GLU A 13 7.84 22.97 -56.53
C GLU A 13 6.56 23.79 -56.41
N ARG A 14 5.45 23.14 -56.05
CA ARG A 14 4.28 23.76 -55.42
C ARG A 14 3.36 22.68 -54.88
N GLU A 15 3.32 22.58 -53.55
CA GLU A 15 2.10 22.46 -52.73
C GLU A 15 2.53 22.18 -51.27
N ARG A 16 2.70 23.25 -50.48
CA ARG A 16 2.70 23.17 -49.01
C ARG A 16 1.26 23.38 -48.55
N GLY A 17 0.53 22.30 -48.35
CA GLY A 17 -0.73 22.30 -47.60
C GLY A 17 -0.43 22.52 -46.12
N SER A 18 -0.80 23.69 -45.60
CA SER A 18 -0.81 23.98 -44.17
C SER A 18 -2.08 23.38 -43.56
N ILE A 19 -1.93 22.34 -42.74
CA ILE A 19 -3.02 21.80 -41.93
C ILE A 19 -2.96 22.49 -40.57
N SER A 20 -3.86 23.44 -40.37
CA SER A 20 -4.13 24.11 -39.10
C SER A 20 -5.01 23.18 -38.25
N TYR A 21 -4.46 22.62 -37.18
CA TYR A 21 -5.26 21.92 -36.16
C TYR A 21 -6.00 22.95 -35.31
N LYS A 22 -7.32 23.03 -35.49
CA LYS A 22 -8.21 23.73 -34.54
C LYS A 22 -8.36 22.86 -33.30
N ALA A 23 -7.89 23.38 -32.17
CA ALA A 23 -8.25 22.89 -30.85
C ALA A 23 -9.66 23.43 -30.55
N ASP A 24 -10.67 22.62 -30.83
CA ASP A 24 -12.04 22.91 -30.42
C ASP A 24 -12.28 22.26 -29.05
N GLU A 25 -12.58 23.13 -28.09
CA GLU A 25 -13.10 22.88 -26.75
C GLU A 25 -14.11 21.72 -26.73
N VAL A 26 -13.80 20.68 -25.96
CA VAL A 26 -14.81 19.74 -25.50
C VAL A 26 -15.25 20.19 -24.12
N CYS A 27 -16.50 20.67 -24.10
CA CYS A 27 -17.27 21.12 -22.97
C CYS A 27 -17.15 20.19 -21.76
N ALA A 28 -16.87 20.82 -20.61
CA ALA A 28 -17.21 20.32 -19.30
C ALA A 28 -18.65 19.80 -19.29
N SER A 29 -18.81 18.48 -19.14
CA SER A 29 -20.09 17.89 -18.78
C SER A 29 -19.85 16.64 -17.94
N ASN A 30 -20.56 16.62 -16.81
CA ASN A 30 -20.80 15.52 -15.89
C ASN A 30 -19.68 15.22 -14.89
N ALA A 31 -19.67 16.01 -13.80
CA ALA A 31 -19.33 15.48 -12.48
C ALA A 31 -20.42 14.50 -12.04
N GLU A 32 -20.46 13.33 -12.69
CA GLU A 32 -21.07 12.15 -12.08
C GLU A 32 -20.26 11.87 -10.82
N THR A 33 -20.93 11.83 -9.68
CA THR A 33 -20.35 11.28 -8.45
C THR A 33 -19.94 9.84 -8.74
N THR A 34 -18.67 9.66 -9.12
CA THR A 34 -18.03 8.38 -9.31
C THR A 34 -18.04 7.69 -7.95
N GLU A 35 -19.04 6.83 -7.75
CA GLU A 35 -19.06 5.92 -6.61
C GLU A 35 -17.69 5.23 -6.56
N CYS A 36 -17.00 5.36 -5.43
CA CYS A 36 -15.65 4.82 -5.29
C CYS A 36 -15.70 3.32 -5.65
N PRO A 37 -14.98 2.86 -6.69
CA PRO A 37 -15.00 1.44 -7.08
C PRO A 37 -14.40 0.55 -5.98
N ILE A 38 -13.76 1.17 -4.99
CA ILE A 38 -13.11 0.52 -3.86
C ILE A 38 -14.03 0.60 -2.64
N LYS A 39 -14.40 -0.57 -2.12
CA LYS A 39 -15.13 -0.66 -0.85
C LYS A 39 -14.15 -0.61 0.30
N PHE A 40 -14.32 0.34 1.20
CA PHE A 40 -13.53 0.47 2.43
C PHE A 40 -14.31 -0.06 3.64
N VAL A 41 -13.56 -0.61 4.59
CA VAL A 41 -14.07 -1.07 5.88
C VAL A 41 -13.29 -0.46 7.02
N CYS A 42 -13.95 -0.28 8.17
CA CYS A 42 -13.30 0.17 9.39
C CYS A 42 -12.39 -0.93 9.96
N VAL A 43 -11.18 -0.54 10.35
CA VAL A 43 -10.21 -1.34 11.09
C VAL A 43 -9.88 -0.65 12.43
N PRO A 44 -9.31 -1.32 13.44
CA PRO A 44 -8.97 -0.74 14.72
C PRO A 44 -7.88 0.29 14.53
N ARG A 45 -7.77 1.19 15.51
CA ARG A 45 -6.58 2.00 15.66
C ARG A 45 -5.35 1.09 15.82
N PRO A 46 -4.25 1.30 15.08
CA PRO A 46 -2.99 0.61 15.32
C PRO A 46 -2.44 0.92 16.72
N PHE A 47 -1.78 -0.06 17.34
CA PHE A 47 -1.28 0.08 18.71
C PHE A 47 -0.22 1.18 18.84
N TRP A 48 0.71 1.29 17.90
CA TRP A 48 1.75 2.32 17.91
C TRP A 48 1.17 3.75 17.93
N ASP A 49 0.04 3.99 17.25
CA ASP A 49 -0.59 5.31 17.22
C ASP A 49 -1.22 5.64 18.59
N PHE A 50 -1.81 4.63 19.25
CA PHE A 50 -2.28 4.76 20.63
C PHE A 50 -1.12 5.05 21.59
N ILE A 51 0.01 4.34 21.44
CA ILE A 51 1.21 4.56 22.25
C ILE A 51 1.71 5.99 22.10
N LEU A 52 1.78 6.53 20.88
CA LEU A 52 2.26 7.89 20.64
C LEU A 52 1.43 8.96 21.36
N GLU A 53 0.10 8.79 21.42
CA GLU A 53 -0.78 9.71 22.15
C GLU A 53 -0.61 9.59 23.68
N HIS A 54 -0.27 8.40 24.18
CA HIS A 54 -0.17 8.10 25.60
C HIS A 54 1.27 8.10 26.12
N LYS A 55 2.24 8.48 25.28
CA LYS A 55 3.65 8.55 25.68
C LYS A 55 3.85 9.72 26.63
N GLY A 56 4.15 9.43 27.89
CA GLY A 56 4.54 10.42 28.89
C GLY A 56 5.91 11.03 28.59
N GLU A 57 6.17 12.22 29.16
CA GLU A 57 7.45 12.93 28.99
C GLU A 57 8.68 12.16 29.53
N ASN A 58 8.48 11.09 30.32
CA ASN A 58 9.53 10.27 30.95
C ASN A 58 9.38 8.76 30.70
N ASP A 59 8.68 8.34 29.63
CA ASP A 59 8.51 6.91 29.30
C ASP A 59 9.75 6.36 28.57
N GLU A 60 10.90 6.40 29.25
CA GLU A 60 12.04 5.52 28.94
C GLU A 60 11.80 4.21 29.69
N ASP A 61 11.38 3.17 28.95
CA ASP A 61 11.38 1.76 29.37
C ASP A 61 10.43 1.34 30.52
N ASP A 62 9.17 1.80 30.51
CA ASP A 62 8.13 1.15 31.34
C ASP A 62 7.57 -0.10 30.64
N ASP A 63 8.34 -1.19 30.70
CA ASP A 63 7.90 -2.59 30.48
C ASP A 63 7.02 -3.07 31.65
N ASP A 64 6.14 -2.21 32.19
CA ASP A 64 5.17 -2.63 33.20
C ASP A 64 4.01 -3.35 32.48
N GLU A 65 4.23 -4.62 32.14
CA GLU A 65 3.24 -5.60 31.65
C GLU A 65 2.12 -5.89 32.67
N ASN A 66 1.86 -4.97 33.60
CA ASN A 66 0.79 -5.11 34.55
C ASN A 66 -0.55 -4.87 33.84
N ALA A 67 -1.32 -5.94 33.66
CA ALA A 67 -2.65 -5.94 33.06
C ALA A 67 -3.65 -4.96 33.71
N ASP A 68 -3.34 -4.45 34.90
CA ASP A 68 -4.14 -3.48 35.64
C ASP A 68 -3.72 -2.01 35.44
N SER A 69 -2.69 -1.75 34.62
CA SER A 69 -2.23 -0.39 34.36
C SER A 69 -3.34 0.46 33.71
N PRO A 70 -3.42 1.78 34.01
CA PRO A 70 -4.39 2.66 33.36
C PRO A 70 -4.28 2.66 31.83
N ARG A 71 -3.06 2.49 31.30
CA ARG A 71 -2.78 2.44 29.87
C ARG A 71 -3.33 1.20 29.21
N GLU A 72 -3.14 0.02 29.82
CA GLU A 72 -3.69 -1.24 29.31
C GLU A 72 -5.22 -1.23 29.35
N LYS A 73 -5.82 -0.65 30.39
CA LYS A 73 -7.28 -0.45 30.45
C LYS A 73 -7.79 0.44 29.33
N ALA A 74 -7.14 1.59 29.10
CA ALA A 74 -7.49 2.51 28.01
C ALA A 74 -7.34 1.87 26.62
N TRP A 75 -6.31 1.04 26.43
CA TRP A 75 -6.14 0.27 25.20
C TRP A 75 -7.25 -0.75 24.99
N ASN A 76 -7.59 -1.52 26.04
CA ASN A 76 -8.69 -2.49 25.98
C ASN A 76 -10.04 -1.83 25.70
N GLU A 77 -10.33 -0.66 26.28
CA GLU A 77 -11.52 0.13 25.95
C GLU A 77 -11.51 0.57 24.48
N THR A 78 -10.38 1.05 23.97
CA THR A 78 -10.19 1.42 22.56
C THR A 78 -10.47 0.24 21.63
N LEU A 79 -9.99 -0.95 21.98
CA LEU A 79 -10.25 -2.18 21.22
C LEU A 79 -11.72 -2.60 21.26
N GLU A 80 -12.38 -2.52 22.41
CA GLU A 80 -13.81 -2.83 22.53
C GLU A 80 -14.69 -1.88 21.71
N GLU A 81 -14.34 -0.60 21.63
CA GLU A 81 -15.01 0.33 20.73
C GLU A 81 -14.73 0.05 19.26
N ALA A 82 -13.48 -0.25 18.91
CA ALA A 82 -13.10 -0.63 17.56
C ALA A 82 -13.84 -1.89 17.09
N ARG A 83 -14.04 -2.89 17.98
CA ARG A 83 -14.80 -4.11 17.70
C ARG A 83 -16.25 -3.84 17.28
N LYS A 84 -16.88 -2.77 17.79
CA LYS A 84 -18.24 -2.36 17.38
C LYS A 84 -18.30 -1.84 15.94
N LYS A 85 -17.19 -1.35 15.41
CA LYS A 85 -17.05 -0.80 14.05
C LYS A 85 -16.36 -1.77 13.09
N TRP A 86 -15.65 -2.77 13.61
CA TRP A 86 -14.81 -3.70 12.87
C TRP A 86 -15.53 -4.31 11.66
N LEU A 87 -14.90 -4.20 10.49
CA LEU A 87 -15.37 -4.68 9.18
C LEU A 87 -16.68 -4.06 8.66
N LYS A 88 -17.27 -3.09 9.37
CA LYS A 88 -18.39 -2.34 8.83
C LYS A 88 -17.93 -1.40 7.71
N PRO A 89 -18.81 -1.07 6.75
CA PRO A 89 -18.50 -0.10 5.71
C PRO A 89 -18.03 1.24 6.29
N ALA A 90 -16.95 1.80 5.75
CA ALA A 90 -16.44 3.09 6.20
C ALA A 90 -17.46 4.23 6.02
N THR A 91 -18.37 4.09 5.05
CA THR A 91 -19.46 5.05 4.79
C THR A 91 -20.46 5.17 5.95
N GLU A 92 -20.57 4.18 6.82
CA GLU A 92 -21.42 4.24 8.03
C GLU A 92 -20.78 5.09 9.14
N PHE A 93 -19.49 5.37 9.05
CA PHE A 93 -18.71 6.05 10.09
C PHE A 93 -17.89 7.21 9.48
N PRO A 94 -18.55 8.26 8.96
CA PRO A 94 -17.85 9.41 8.41
C PRO A 94 -16.95 10.04 9.48
N GLY A 95 -15.69 10.30 9.12
CA GLY A 95 -14.67 10.84 10.04
C GLY A 95 -13.91 9.80 10.85
N TYR A 96 -14.21 8.50 10.70
CA TYR A 96 -13.37 7.46 11.28
C TYR A 96 -12.08 7.28 10.46
N THR A 97 -10.93 7.55 11.08
CA THR A 97 -9.61 7.58 10.44
C THR A 97 -9.18 6.21 9.90
N TRP A 98 -9.39 5.15 10.68
CA TRP A 98 -8.75 3.86 10.43
C TRP A 98 -9.58 3.02 9.46
N THR A 99 -9.25 3.12 8.18
CA THR A 99 -9.94 2.37 7.13
C THR A 99 -8.96 1.62 6.24
N LEU A 100 -9.46 0.54 5.65
CA LEU A 100 -8.69 -0.34 4.78
C LEU A 100 -9.57 -0.79 3.63
N SER A 101 -9.02 -0.91 2.41
CA SER A 101 -9.78 -1.51 1.30
C SER A 101 -10.22 -2.92 1.67
N LEU A 102 -11.47 -3.29 1.38
CA LEU A 102 -12.01 -4.62 1.67
C LEU A 102 -11.20 -5.74 1.00
N LYS A 103 -10.64 -5.49 -0.19
CA LYS A 103 -9.75 -6.43 -0.89
C LYS A 103 -8.41 -6.59 -0.15
N ALA A 104 -7.80 -5.49 0.29
CA ALA A 104 -6.61 -5.51 1.12
C ALA A 104 -6.86 -6.23 2.45
N ARG A 105 -7.99 -5.99 3.11
CA ARG A 105 -8.34 -6.71 4.35
C ARG A 105 -8.43 -8.22 4.16
N LYS A 106 -9.00 -8.68 3.03
CA LYS A 106 -9.07 -10.10 2.70
C LYS A 106 -7.69 -10.71 2.45
N LEU A 107 -6.80 -9.98 1.77
CA LEU A 107 -5.41 -10.38 1.60
C LEU A 107 -4.70 -10.45 2.94
N ASN A 108 -4.82 -9.43 3.78
CA ASN A 108 -4.21 -9.41 5.10
C ASN A 108 -4.72 -10.58 5.96
N LYS A 109 -6.03 -10.88 5.96
CA LYS A 109 -6.58 -12.05 6.68
C LYS A 109 -5.92 -13.36 6.24
N LYS A 110 -5.65 -13.50 4.93
CA LYS A 110 -4.92 -14.66 4.41
C LYS A 110 -3.52 -14.72 5.02
N TYR A 111 -2.80 -13.61 5.09
CA TYR A 111 -1.44 -13.57 5.63
C TYR A 111 -1.39 -13.70 7.17
N ASP A 112 -2.35 -13.16 7.91
CA ASP A 112 -2.51 -13.41 9.35
C ASP A 112 -2.61 -14.91 9.64
N LEU A 113 -3.42 -15.64 8.85
CA LEU A 113 -3.55 -17.09 8.95
C LEU A 113 -2.26 -17.83 8.55
N GLN A 114 -1.45 -17.26 7.66
CA GLN A 114 -0.14 -17.86 7.31
C GLN A 114 0.88 -17.66 8.43
N THR A 115 0.84 -16.50 9.10
CA THR A 115 1.65 -16.22 10.29
C THR A 115 1.34 -17.22 11.40
N GLN A 116 0.06 -17.39 11.76
CA GLN A 116 -0.37 -18.31 12.81
C GLN A 116 0.05 -19.77 12.55
N LYS A 117 0.08 -20.19 11.29
CA LYS A 117 0.51 -21.56 10.91
C LYS A 117 2.00 -21.81 11.09
N ARG A 118 2.80 -20.76 11.30
CA ARG A 118 4.26 -20.81 11.41
C ARG A 118 4.76 -20.38 12.78
N ASP A 119 3.84 -20.19 13.72
CA ASP A 119 4.14 -19.88 15.10
C ASP A 119 4.27 -21.20 15.89
N GLN A 120 5.50 -21.59 16.24
CA GLN A 120 5.73 -22.83 16.98
C GLN A 120 5.11 -22.83 18.38
N ASP A 121 5.01 -21.65 19.01
CA ASP A 121 4.48 -21.51 20.37
C ASP A 121 2.96 -21.70 20.37
N ALA A 122 2.29 -21.23 19.31
CA ALA A 122 0.87 -21.51 19.08
C ALA A 122 0.57 -23.02 18.97
N PHE A 123 1.56 -23.85 18.64
CA PHE A 123 1.44 -25.31 18.61
C PHE A 123 2.07 -26.01 19.83
N GLY A 124 2.61 -25.26 20.80
CA GLY A 124 3.32 -25.82 21.95
C GLY A 124 4.55 -26.64 21.55
N MET A 125 5.20 -26.25 20.46
CA MET A 125 6.37 -26.92 19.90
C MET A 125 7.61 -26.07 20.10
N PHE A 126 8.76 -26.75 20.21
CA PHE A 126 10.06 -26.09 20.15
C PHE A 126 10.88 -26.74 19.03
N ILE A 127 11.15 -25.97 17.98
CA ILE A 127 11.95 -26.41 16.83
C ILE A 127 13.32 -25.74 16.92
N TYR A 128 13.35 -24.40 16.83
CA TYR A 128 14.53 -23.54 17.02
C TYR A 128 14.09 -22.16 17.54
N ASN A 129 15.02 -21.39 18.12
CA ASN A 129 14.70 -20.08 18.71
C ASN A 129 14.12 -19.07 17.69
N ASP A 130 14.55 -19.16 16.44
CA ASP A 130 14.17 -18.25 15.34
C ASP A 130 13.19 -18.89 14.35
N PHE A 131 12.67 -20.09 14.64
CA PHE A 131 11.77 -20.81 13.73
C PHE A 131 10.56 -19.95 13.34
N THR A 132 9.90 -19.35 14.32
CA THR A 132 8.76 -18.45 14.06
C THR A 132 9.20 -17.22 13.27
N GLY A 133 10.38 -16.67 13.56
CA GLY A 133 10.96 -15.53 12.82
C GLY A 133 11.18 -15.86 11.34
N TYR A 134 11.74 -17.03 11.02
CA TYR A 134 11.85 -17.53 9.65
C TYR A 134 10.49 -17.78 9.01
N GLY A 135 9.50 -18.20 9.81
CA GLY A 135 8.12 -18.30 9.38
C GLY A 135 7.54 -16.96 8.91
N LEU A 136 7.75 -15.90 9.68
CA LEU A 136 7.35 -14.53 9.33
C LEU A 136 8.09 -14.04 8.06
N GLN A 137 9.40 -14.30 7.98
CA GLN A 137 10.21 -14.01 6.79
C GLN A 137 9.60 -14.65 5.53
N GLU A 138 9.18 -15.91 5.61
CA GLU A 138 8.51 -16.62 4.50
C GLU A 138 7.16 -15.97 4.14
N VAL A 139 6.36 -15.53 5.12
CA VAL A 139 5.08 -14.86 4.88
C VAL A 139 5.28 -13.55 4.11
N ILE A 140 6.28 -12.74 4.49
CA ILE A 140 6.62 -11.49 3.80
C ILE A 140 7.11 -11.79 2.38
N GLN A 141 8.02 -12.75 2.20
CA GLN A 141 8.52 -13.13 0.88
C GLN A 141 7.39 -13.65 -0.04
N ASN A 142 6.41 -14.38 0.50
CA ASN A 142 5.24 -14.81 -0.24
C ASN A 142 4.33 -13.64 -0.67
N GLN A 143 4.24 -12.58 0.13
CA GLN A 143 3.58 -11.33 -0.24
C GLN A 143 4.31 -10.64 -1.39
N LEU A 144 5.63 -10.49 -1.28
CA LEU A 144 6.47 -9.86 -2.29
C LEU A 144 6.50 -10.64 -3.61
N SER A 145 6.50 -11.98 -3.54
CA SER A 145 6.39 -12.84 -4.73
C SER A 145 5.04 -12.67 -5.43
N ALA A 146 3.93 -12.62 -4.67
CA ALA A 146 2.60 -12.35 -5.23
C ALA A 146 2.50 -10.96 -5.86
N PHE A 147 3.12 -9.95 -5.22
CA PHE A 147 3.24 -8.60 -5.78
C PHE A 147 4.00 -8.60 -7.10
N ASN A 148 5.19 -9.21 -7.14
CA ASN A 148 6.02 -9.27 -8.34
C ASN A 148 5.26 -9.92 -9.50
N ASN A 149 4.52 -11.01 -9.24
CA ASN A 149 3.70 -11.67 -10.26
C ASN A 149 2.63 -10.76 -10.87
N GLU A 150 1.96 -9.92 -10.07
CA GLU A 150 1.00 -8.92 -10.57
C GLU A 150 1.74 -7.81 -11.33
N PHE A 151 2.83 -7.29 -10.75
CA PHE A 151 3.59 -6.17 -11.28
C PHE A 151 4.20 -6.48 -12.66
N THR A 152 4.70 -7.71 -12.85
CA THR A 152 5.29 -8.15 -14.13
C THR A 152 4.28 -8.80 -15.07
N SER A 153 2.98 -8.79 -14.75
CA SER A 153 1.95 -9.33 -15.64
C SER A 153 1.82 -8.48 -16.92
N GLU A 154 1.17 -9.01 -17.96
CA GLU A 154 0.97 -8.26 -19.22
C GLU A 154 0.19 -6.96 -19.02
N LYS A 155 -0.69 -6.91 -18.00
CA LYS A 155 -1.56 -5.78 -17.68
C LYS A 155 -1.67 -5.62 -16.16
N PRO A 156 -0.66 -5.06 -15.50
CA PRO A 156 -0.69 -4.86 -14.06
C PRO A 156 -1.84 -3.91 -13.70
N SER A 157 -2.62 -4.27 -12.68
CA SER A 157 -3.71 -3.42 -12.21
C SER A 157 -3.22 -2.48 -11.11
N PRO A 158 -3.29 -1.14 -11.29
CA PRO A 158 -2.89 -0.19 -10.24
C PRO A 158 -3.65 -0.41 -8.92
N PHE A 159 -4.93 -0.77 -9.01
CA PHE A 159 -5.75 -1.09 -7.84
C PHE A 159 -5.30 -2.37 -7.14
N THR A 160 -4.97 -3.43 -7.89
CA THR A 160 -4.47 -4.68 -7.29
C THR A 160 -3.16 -4.46 -6.56
N LEU A 161 -2.22 -3.74 -7.18
CA LEU A 161 -0.95 -3.36 -6.57
C LEU A 161 -1.18 -2.55 -5.29
N TRP A 162 -2.09 -1.56 -5.32
CA TRP A 162 -2.50 -0.82 -4.13
C TRP A 162 -3.00 -1.75 -3.02
N TYR A 163 -3.95 -2.65 -3.32
CA TYR A 163 -4.47 -3.58 -2.31
C TYR A 163 -3.39 -4.48 -1.70
N MET A 164 -2.38 -4.85 -2.48
CA MET A 164 -1.26 -5.67 -2.01
C MET A 164 -0.36 -4.88 -1.06
N ILE A 165 0.03 -3.65 -1.40
CA ILE A 165 0.86 -2.83 -0.50
C ILE A 165 0.09 -2.35 0.73
N GLU A 166 -1.20 -2.07 0.59
CA GLU A 166 -2.07 -1.67 1.70
C GLU A 166 -2.25 -2.85 2.69
N SER A 167 -2.42 -4.07 2.16
CA SER A 167 -2.43 -5.31 2.96
C SER A 167 -1.11 -5.55 3.67
N LEU A 168 0.01 -5.35 2.98
CA LEU A 168 1.36 -5.54 3.53
C LEU A 168 1.64 -4.52 4.64
N ALA A 169 1.33 -3.24 4.39
CA ALA A 169 1.43 -2.19 5.39
C ALA A 169 0.59 -2.55 6.62
N TRP A 170 -0.67 -2.93 6.45
CA TRP A 170 -1.51 -3.33 7.58
C TRP A 170 -0.95 -4.55 8.33
N TRP A 171 -0.38 -5.53 7.62
CA TRP A 171 0.24 -6.70 8.25
C TRP A 171 1.43 -6.29 9.14
N PHE A 172 2.31 -5.40 8.68
CA PHE A 172 3.40 -4.85 9.51
C PHE A 172 2.90 -4.09 10.74
N ASN A 173 1.75 -3.44 10.64
CA ASN A 173 1.16 -2.66 11.73
C ASN A 173 0.40 -3.50 12.76
N SER A 174 -0.02 -4.72 12.40
CA SER A 174 -0.89 -5.57 13.21
C SER A 174 -0.24 -6.89 13.65
N SER A 175 0.86 -7.28 13.02
CA SER A 175 1.64 -8.46 13.40
C SER A 175 2.80 -8.06 14.30
N ASP A 176 3.07 -8.86 15.33
CA ASP A 176 4.33 -8.76 16.06
C ASP A 176 5.48 -9.20 15.14
N THR A 177 6.39 -8.27 14.87
CA THR A 177 7.55 -8.50 14.00
C THR A 177 8.84 -8.63 14.79
N MET A 178 8.81 -8.62 16.13
CA MET A 178 9.99 -8.75 16.97
C MET A 178 10.78 -10.02 16.60
N LEU A 179 10.11 -11.16 16.54
CA LEU A 179 10.75 -12.44 16.21
C LEU A 179 11.36 -12.47 14.81
N TRP A 180 10.78 -11.72 13.86
CA TRP A 180 11.34 -11.58 12.52
C TRP A 180 12.63 -10.76 12.51
N ASN A 181 12.69 -9.67 13.28
CA ASN A 181 13.88 -8.83 13.39
C ASN A 181 15.03 -9.52 14.15
N MET A 182 14.74 -10.60 14.86
CA MET A 182 15.68 -11.35 15.70
C MET A 182 16.16 -12.67 15.06
N ILE A 183 15.85 -12.92 13.79
CA ILE A 183 16.43 -14.07 13.08
C ILE A 183 17.95 -13.92 12.96
N ASP A 184 18.67 -15.04 12.93
CA ASP A 184 20.13 -15.04 12.84
C ASP A 184 20.67 -14.53 11.49
N ASP A 185 19.87 -14.62 10.43
CA ASP A 185 20.15 -14.07 9.09
C ASP A 185 19.62 -12.64 8.93
N GLY A 186 20.27 -11.69 9.62
CA GLY A 186 19.92 -10.27 9.54
C GLY A 186 20.14 -9.63 8.16
N GLU A 187 21.02 -10.17 7.33
CA GLU A 187 21.23 -9.71 5.95
C GLU A 187 19.97 -9.93 5.12
N ARG A 188 19.37 -11.13 5.22
CA ARG A 188 18.10 -11.44 4.55
C ARG A 188 16.95 -10.55 4.99
N VAL A 189 16.88 -10.17 6.28
CA VAL A 189 15.89 -9.19 6.77
C VAL A 189 16.08 -7.85 6.05
N CYS A 190 17.32 -7.36 5.98
CA CYS A 190 17.67 -6.11 5.31
C CYS A 190 17.29 -6.12 3.82
N GLU A 191 17.65 -7.17 3.09
CA GLU A 191 17.29 -7.33 1.68
C GLU A 191 15.78 -7.36 1.47
N THR A 192 15.05 -8.04 2.37
CA THR A 192 13.60 -8.12 2.32
C THR A 192 12.97 -6.74 2.53
N LEU A 193 13.45 -5.96 3.49
CA LEU A 193 13.02 -4.58 3.71
C LEU A 193 13.30 -3.68 2.50
N GLN A 194 14.45 -3.84 1.84
CA GLN A 194 14.74 -3.12 0.60
C GLN A 194 13.70 -3.44 -0.50
N ILE A 195 13.34 -4.71 -0.67
CA ILE A 195 12.32 -5.13 -1.63
C ILE A 195 10.93 -4.59 -1.26
N VAL A 196 10.59 -4.54 0.04
CA VAL A 196 9.35 -3.89 0.53
C VAL A 196 9.34 -2.42 0.10
N GLY A 197 10.43 -1.68 0.33
CA GLY A 197 10.55 -0.29 -0.07
C GLY A 197 10.39 -0.09 -1.59
N LEU A 198 11.07 -0.93 -2.39
CA LEU A 198 10.95 -0.92 -3.85
C LEU A 198 9.52 -1.22 -4.31
N THR A 199 8.83 -2.15 -3.67
CA THR A 199 7.44 -2.52 -3.95
C THR A 199 6.48 -1.35 -3.71
N VAL A 200 6.67 -0.62 -2.61
CA VAL A 200 5.90 0.60 -2.31
C VAL A 200 6.15 1.67 -3.38
N LEU A 201 7.41 2.00 -3.65
CA LEU A 201 7.78 3.01 -4.65
C LEU A 201 7.27 2.65 -6.06
N SER A 202 7.37 1.38 -6.44
CA SER A 202 6.90 0.89 -7.74
C SER A 202 5.38 1.06 -7.87
N THR A 203 4.64 0.75 -6.81
CA THR A 203 3.18 0.92 -6.77
C THR A 203 2.80 2.40 -6.86
N LEU A 204 3.46 3.29 -6.13
CA LEU A 204 3.21 4.72 -6.19
C LEU A 204 3.46 5.27 -7.61
N ASN A 205 4.56 4.87 -8.24
CA ASN A 205 4.85 5.22 -9.63
C ASN A 205 3.78 4.66 -10.60
N THR A 206 3.30 3.42 -10.41
CA THR A 206 2.19 2.89 -11.23
C THR A 206 0.89 3.67 -11.03
N LEU A 207 0.59 4.11 -9.81
CA LEU A 207 -0.58 4.94 -9.51
C LEU A 207 -0.47 6.34 -10.12
N GLU A 208 0.72 6.95 -10.08
CA GLU A 208 1.00 8.22 -10.74
C GLU A 208 0.79 8.13 -12.26
N GLN A 209 1.33 7.10 -12.92
CA GLN A 209 1.16 6.86 -14.35
C GLN A 209 -0.31 6.61 -14.74
N ALA A 210 -1.11 6.09 -13.81
CA ALA A 210 -2.55 5.90 -13.98
C ALA A 210 -3.38 7.14 -13.58
N HIS A 211 -2.75 8.26 -13.24
CA HIS A 211 -3.39 9.49 -12.74
C HIS A 211 -4.25 9.28 -11.47
N LEU A 212 -3.86 8.31 -10.63
CA LEU A 212 -4.53 7.97 -9.37
C LEU A 212 -3.84 8.58 -8.14
N LEU A 213 -2.59 9.04 -8.24
CA LEU A 213 -1.86 9.67 -7.13
C LEU A 213 -2.15 11.18 -7.06
N LYS A 214 -3.32 11.56 -6.52
CA LYS A 214 -3.80 12.95 -6.44
C LYS A 214 -4.84 13.13 -5.33
N ASN A 215 -5.06 14.37 -4.87
CA ASN A 215 -5.98 14.68 -3.75
C ASN A 215 -7.44 14.29 -4.02
N ASP A 216 -7.89 14.38 -5.28
CA ASP A 216 -9.23 14.01 -5.74
C ASP A 216 -9.27 12.57 -6.28
N SER A 217 -8.36 11.71 -5.83
CA SER A 217 -8.31 10.32 -6.26
C SER A 217 -9.54 9.54 -5.80
N VAL A 218 -9.89 8.53 -6.58
CA VAL A 218 -10.86 7.51 -6.16
C VAL A 218 -10.32 6.62 -5.04
N ILE A 219 -9.02 6.68 -4.73
CA ILE A 219 -8.41 6.00 -3.59
C ILE A 219 -8.33 7.00 -2.44
N PRO A 220 -9.22 6.91 -1.42
CA PRO A 220 -9.36 7.94 -0.39
C PRO A 220 -8.17 8.01 0.58
N ASN A 221 -7.37 6.95 0.72
CA ASN A 221 -6.28 6.84 1.69
C ASN A 221 -4.89 6.87 1.05
N ILE A 222 -4.75 7.58 -0.08
CA ILE A 222 -3.51 7.62 -0.85
C ILE A 222 -2.59 8.81 -0.50
N LEU A 223 -3.13 9.86 0.15
CA LEU A 223 -2.43 11.09 0.55
C LEU A 223 -2.88 11.55 1.94
#